data_AF-A0A951XEM9-F1
#
_entry.id   AF-A0A951XEM9-F1
#
_cell.length_a   1.000
_cell.length_b   1.000
_cell.length_c   1.000
_cell.angle_alpha   90.00
_cell.angle_beta   90.00
_cell.angle_gamma   90.00
#
_symmetry.space_group_name_H-M   'P 1'
#
loop_
_entity.id
_entity.type
_entity.pdbx_description
1 polymer ?
#
loop_
_entity_poly.entity_id
_entity_poly.type
_entity_poly.pdbx_seq_one_letter_code
_entity_poly.pdbx_strand_id
1 'polypeptide(L)'
;KAPMVIDILNMPVSLDYQIKALGDYSVQIEDYVRLGIPQGAKTESGMAVTTMVDPYSYRQSLTMPKMIFMGTNDEYWVVDNVKNYLNDIPGKNLLHYVPNAGHGLGDGKSAFEALSAFFGTTVTNTAYPECDWTTSVSKKGVKVKIKATKDELLDVIVWHADSQDRDFRNDQWTSNDTRISGKKKIKITEALPQSGYRAFYVDLKYKDVHGNPYTVSTRVFMTDTRTIL
;
A
#
# COMPACT_ATOMS: atom_id res chain seq x y z
N LYS A 1 3.77 -3.63 15.12
CA LYS A 1 4.68 -2.58 14.58
C LYS A 1 3.89 -1.68 13.63
N ALA A 2 4.26 -0.41 13.52
CA ALA A 2 3.58 0.57 12.66
C ALA A 2 4.59 1.35 11.80
N PRO A 3 5.27 0.72 10.81
CA PRO A 3 6.18 1.45 9.93
C PRO A 3 5.40 2.43 9.05
N MET A 4 6.01 3.58 8.79
CA MET A 4 5.41 4.66 8.02
C MET A 4 6.36 5.06 6.89
N VAL A 5 5.82 5.24 5.69
CA VAL A 5 6.38 5.94 4.52
C VAL A 5 7.66 5.38 3.88
N ILE A 6 8.27 4.33 4.44
CA ILE A 6 9.43 3.66 3.85
C ILE A 6 8.99 2.39 3.09
N ASP A 7 8.45 2.57 1.88
CA ASP A 7 8.02 1.49 0.97
C ASP A 7 9.18 1.07 0.04
N ILE A 8 10.24 0.49 0.63
CA ILE A 8 11.42 -0.01 -0.10
C ILE A 8 11.97 -1.31 0.51
N LEU A 9 11.13 -2.13 1.13
CA LEU A 9 11.55 -3.48 1.55
C LEU A 9 11.84 -4.34 0.33
N ASN A 10 12.72 -5.34 0.48
CA ASN A 10 13.24 -6.10 -0.66
C ASN A 10 13.95 -5.15 -1.64
N MET A 11 14.87 -4.36 -1.08
CA MET A 11 15.51 -3.20 -1.74
C MET A 11 15.99 -3.48 -3.16
N PRO A 12 16.67 -4.61 -3.48
CA PRO A 12 17.12 -4.86 -4.85
C PRO A 12 15.97 -4.96 -5.85
N VAL A 13 14.84 -5.56 -5.44
CA VAL A 13 13.63 -5.67 -6.27
C VAL A 13 12.91 -4.33 -6.36
N SER A 14 12.78 -3.62 -5.25
CA SER A 14 12.09 -2.31 -5.23
C SER A 14 12.84 -1.22 -5.97
N LEU A 15 14.17 -1.17 -5.88
CA LEU A 15 15.00 -0.20 -6.61
C LEU A 15 14.98 -0.49 -8.12
N ASP A 16 15.07 -1.76 -8.53
CA ASP A 16 14.85 -2.15 -9.93
C ASP A 16 13.45 -1.73 -10.43
N TYR A 17 12.43 -1.94 -9.58
CA TYR A 17 11.05 -1.64 -9.92
C TYR A 17 10.83 -0.14 -10.09
N GLN A 18 11.52 0.69 -9.30
CA GLN A 18 11.50 2.15 -9.45
C GLN A 18 11.93 2.59 -10.85
N ILE A 19 13.05 2.07 -11.37
CA ILE A 19 13.49 2.35 -12.74
C ILE A 19 12.45 1.89 -13.77
N LYS A 20 11.87 0.70 -13.58
CA LYS A 20 10.86 0.15 -14.52
C LYS A 20 9.55 0.95 -14.55
N ALA A 21 9.19 1.61 -13.46
CA ALA A 21 7.98 2.39 -13.35
C ALA A 21 8.21 3.85 -13.72
N LEU A 22 9.20 4.50 -13.10
CA LEU A 22 9.45 5.94 -13.22
C LEU A 22 10.44 6.30 -14.33
N GLY A 23 11.14 5.32 -14.90
CA GLY A 23 12.22 5.54 -15.88
C GLY A 23 13.57 5.90 -15.28
N ASP A 24 13.59 6.36 -14.03
CA ASP A 24 14.80 6.68 -13.26
C ASP A 24 14.54 6.52 -11.75
N TYR A 25 15.57 6.66 -10.92
CA TYR A 25 15.42 6.74 -9.47
C TYR A 25 14.73 8.05 -9.08
N SER A 26 14.05 8.06 -7.93
CA SER A 26 13.53 9.32 -7.42
C SER A 26 14.67 10.28 -7.08
N VAL A 27 14.51 11.56 -7.44
CA VAL A 27 15.42 12.64 -7.02
C VAL A 27 15.63 12.70 -5.51
N GLN A 28 14.68 12.19 -4.74
CA GLN A 28 14.75 12.13 -3.29
C GLN A 28 15.84 11.18 -2.76
N ILE A 29 16.31 10.24 -3.58
CA ILE A 29 17.40 9.33 -3.25
C ILE A 29 18.68 9.62 -4.06
N GLU A 30 18.74 10.76 -4.75
CA GLU A 30 19.85 11.15 -5.65
C GLU A 30 21.22 11.07 -4.96
N ASP A 31 21.33 11.45 -3.69
CA ASP A 31 22.59 11.35 -2.94
C ASP A 31 23.09 9.90 -2.84
N TYR A 32 22.19 8.92 -2.67
CA TYR A 32 22.55 7.50 -2.66
C TYR A 32 22.86 6.98 -4.07
N VAL A 33 22.15 7.49 -5.08
CA VAL A 33 22.38 7.17 -6.50
C VAL A 33 23.77 7.63 -6.93
N ARG A 34 24.21 8.83 -6.52
CA ARG A 34 25.55 9.36 -6.78
C ARG A 34 26.66 8.55 -6.12
N LEU A 35 26.37 7.94 -4.97
CA LEU A 35 27.28 7.01 -4.29
C LEU A 35 27.27 5.61 -4.90
N GLY A 36 26.46 5.35 -5.93
CA GLY A 36 26.38 4.05 -6.60
C GLY A 36 25.67 2.97 -5.78
N ILE A 37 24.96 3.33 -4.70
CA ILE A 37 24.38 2.36 -3.76
C ILE A 37 23.28 1.52 -4.43
N PRO A 38 22.24 2.11 -5.05
CA PRO A 38 21.23 1.33 -5.78
C PRO A 38 21.81 0.47 -6.90
N GLN A 39 22.77 1.02 -7.66
CA GLN A 39 23.39 0.36 -8.82
C GLN A 39 24.26 -0.82 -8.38
N GLY A 40 24.89 -0.71 -7.21
CA GLY A 40 25.70 -1.76 -6.60
C GLY A 40 24.91 -2.83 -5.86
N ALA A 41 23.59 -2.67 -5.67
CA ALA A 41 22.78 -3.53 -4.79
C ALA A 41 22.81 -5.03 -5.13
N LYS A 42 23.15 -5.39 -6.38
CA LYS A 42 23.26 -6.79 -6.85
C LYS A 42 24.70 -7.33 -6.90
N THR A 43 25.70 -6.50 -6.60
CA THR A 43 27.07 -6.97 -6.41
C THR A 43 27.18 -7.79 -5.13
N GLU A 44 28.23 -8.60 -4.97
CA GLU A 44 28.44 -9.38 -3.76
C GLU A 44 28.49 -8.50 -2.49
N SER A 45 29.26 -7.41 -2.54
CA SER A 45 29.35 -6.46 -1.44
C SER A 45 28.03 -5.72 -1.21
N GLY A 46 27.32 -5.34 -2.28
CA GLY A 46 26.00 -4.72 -2.20
C GLY A 46 24.97 -5.64 -1.53
N MET A 47 24.90 -6.91 -1.94
CA MET A 47 24.02 -7.89 -1.31
C MET A 47 24.36 -8.13 0.16
N ALA A 48 25.65 -8.12 0.54
CA ALA A 48 26.05 -8.21 1.94
C ALA A 48 25.54 -7.00 2.75
N VAL A 49 25.67 -5.78 2.21
CA VAL A 49 25.13 -4.57 2.84
C VAL A 49 23.60 -4.63 2.94
N THR A 50 22.91 -4.94 1.84
CA THR A 50 21.45 -5.11 1.83
C THR A 50 20.99 -6.14 2.86
N THR A 51 21.71 -7.26 2.99
CA THR A 51 21.41 -8.28 4.01
C THR A 51 21.46 -7.70 5.42
N MET A 52 22.43 -6.81 5.68
CA MET A 52 22.58 -6.17 6.98
C MET A 52 21.49 -5.13 7.27
N VAL A 53 21.10 -4.31 6.28
CA VAL A 53 20.28 -3.11 6.51
C VAL A 53 18.81 -3.24 6.13
N ASP A 54 18.47 -4.10 5.16
CA ASP A 54 17.08 -4.26 4.71
C ASP A 54 16.30 -5.09 5.74
N PRO A 55 15.25 -4.54 6.37
CA PRO A 55 14.40 -5.29 7.30
C PRO A 55 13.78 -6.54 6.67
N TYR A 56 13.63 -6.59 5.35
CA TYR A 56 13.15 -7.75 4.61
C TYR A 56 14.04 -8.98 4.85
N SER A 57 15.35 -8.82 4.99
CA SER A 57 16.31 -9.91 5.27
C SER A 57 16.01 -10.63 6.58
N TYR A 58 15.42 -9.92 7.55
CA TYR A 58 15.09 -10.43 8.88
C TYR A 58 13.59 -10.77 9.04
N ARG A 59 12.79 -10.67 7.97
CA ARG A 59 11.32 -10.78 8.06
C ARG A 59 10.80 -12.04 8.74
N GLN A 60 11.54 -13.16 8.66
CA GLN A 60 11.16 -14.42 9.28
C GLN A 60 11.15 -14.37 10.82
N SER A 61 11.84 -13.42 11.44
CA SER A 61 11.80 -13.22 12.90
C SER A 61 10.61 -12.37 13.36
N LEU A 62 9.78 -11.87 12.45
CA LEU A 62 8.64 -11.03 12.78
C LEU A 62 7.45 -11.88 13.25
N THR A 63 7.11 -11.76 14.54
CA THR A 63 5.97 -12.47 15.14
C THR A 63 4.77 -11.58 15.41
N MET A 64 4.95 -10.26 15.32
CA MET A 64 3.95 -9.27 15.70
C MET A 64 3.09 -8.82 14.51
N PRO A 65 1.83 -8.39 14.77
CA PRO A 65 1.00 -7.75 13.77
C PRO A 65 1.63 -6.42 13.32
N LYS A 66 1.34 -6.03 12.09
CA LYS A 66 1.88 -4.84 11.43
C LYS A 66 0.75 -4.03 10.81
N MET A 67 0.82 -2.71 10.93
CA MET A 67 0.03 -1.78 10.12
C MET A 67 0.99 -0.86 9.38
N ILE A 68 1.00 -0.92 8.06
CA ILE A 68 1.96 -0.21 7.20
C ILE A 68 1.25 1.04 6.65
N PHE A 69 1.82 2.20 6.91
CA PHE A 69 1.27 3.50 6.52
C PHE A 69 2.01 4.05 5.32
N MET A 70 1.29 4.47 4.30
CA MET A 70 1.82 5.04 3.07
C MET A 70 0.97 6.24 2.65
N GLY A 71 1.55 7.23 2.00
CA GLY A 71 0.79 8.23 1.26
C GLY A 71 0.66 7.81 -0.19
N THR A 72 -0.48 8.09 -0.83
CA THR A 72 -0.42 8.20 -2.28
C THR A 72 0.35 9.46 -2.65
N ASN A 73 0.90 9.52 -3.86
CA ASN A 73 1.74 10.62 -4.33
C ASN A 73 3.12 10.69 -3.65
N ASP A 74 3.57 9.63 -2.97
CA ASP A 74 4.88 9.59 -2.32
C ASP A 74 6.00 9.90 -3.32
N GLU A 75 6.77 10.95 -3.05
CA GLU A 75 7.80 11.41 -3.95
C GLU A 75 9.01 10.46 -4.02
N TYR A 76 9.18 9.58 -3.03
CA TYR A 76 10.28 8.62 -2.92
C TYR A 76 9.97 7.30 -3.63
N TRP A 77 8.75 6.76 -3.53
CA TRP A 77 8.47 5.35 -3.87
C TRP A 77 7.34 5.16 -4.88
N VAL A 78 7.42 4.09 -5.67
CA VAL A 78 6.36 3.75 -6.63
C VAL A 78 5.09 3.37 -5.87
N VAL A 79 3.94 3.92 -6.26
CA VAL A 79 2.69 3.85 -5.48
C VAL A 79 2.17 2.43 -5.19
N ASP A 80 2.55 1.44 -6.01
CA ASP A 80 2.18 0.04 -5.83
C ASP A 80 3.37 -0.88 -5.45
N ASN A 81 4.51 -0.31 -5.02
CA ASN A 81 5.74 -1.05 -4.71
C ASN A 81 5.54 -2.13 -3.63
N VAL A 82 4.65 -1.91 -2.66
CA VAL A 82 4.27 -2.89 -1.62
C VAL A 82 3.99 -4.29 -2.16
N LYS A 83 3.55 -4.43 -3.42
CA LYS A 83 3.30 -5.74 -4.06
C LYS A 83 4.55 -6.63 -4.15
N ASN A 84 5.74 -6.04 -4.12
CA ASN A 84 7.03 -6.70 -4.28
C ASN A 84 7.53 -7.42 -3.02
N TYR A 85 6.84 -7.25 -1.88
CA TYR A 85 7.26 -7.87 -0.62
C TYR A 85 6.11 -8.26 0.33
N LEU A 86 4.91 -7.69 0.18
CA LEU A 86 3.84 -7.85 1.19
C LEU A 86 3.50 -9.32 1.51
N ASN A 87 3.45 -10.17 0.48
CA ASN A 87 3.11 -11.59 0.62
C ASN A 87 4.18 -12.38 1.38
N ASP A 88 5.41 -11.87 1.44
CA ASP A 88 6.53 -12.55 2.12
C ASP A 88 6.69 -12.10 3.58
N ILE A 89 5.96 -11.08 4.01
CA ILE A 89 5.98 -10.63 5.40
C ILE A 89 5.05 -11.53 6.22
N PRO A 90 5.56 -12.26 7.23
CA PRO A 90 4.73 -13.19 8.00
C PRO A 90 3.75 -12.49 8.95
N GLY A 91 2.67 -13.19 9.29
CA GLY A 91 1.67 -12.76 10.27
C GLY A 91 0.61 -11.79 9.72
N LYS A 92 -0.07 -11.07 10.61
CA LYS A 92 -1.12 -10.11 10.24
C LYS A 92 -0.47 -8.81 9.74
N ASN A 93 -0.71 -8.47 8.48
CA ASN A 93 -0.27 -7.22 7.87
C ASN A 93 -1.50 -6.43 7.41
N LEU A 94 -1.70 -5.26 7.99
CA LEU A 94 -2.70 -4.28 7.59
C LEU A 94 -2.00 -3.16 6.81
N LEU A 95 -2.71 -2.54 5.88
CA LEU A 95 -2.24 -1.36 5.16
C LEU A 95 -3.15 -0.18 5.48
N HIS A 96 -2.62 1.03 5.39
CA HIS A 96 -3.36 2.26 5.43
C HIS A 96 -2.73 3.28 4.50
N TYR A 97 -3.48 3.68 3.48
CA TYR A 97 -3.08 4.75 2.57
C TYR A 97 -3.73 6.05 2.98
N VAL A 98 -2.94 7.13 2.99
CA VAL A 98 -3.46 8.50 3.07
C VAL A 98 -3.46 9.08 1.66
N PRO A 99 -4.63 9.35 1.06
CA PRO A 99 -4.73 9.86 -0.31
C PRO A 99 -4.21 11.30 -0.40
N ASN A 100 -3.51 11.62 -1.49
CA ASN A 100 -2.95 12.94 -1.83
C ASN A 100 -1.98 13.50 -0.77
N ALA A 101 -1.23 12.62 -0.12
CA ALA A 101 -0.53 12.95 1.12
C ALA A 101 0.99 12.99 0.98
N GLY A 102 1.53 12.42 -0.11
CA GLY A 102 2.97 12.29 -0.32
C GLY A 102 3.66 11.50 0.81
N HIS A 103 4.98 11.69 0.92
CA HIS A 103 5.76 11.08 1.99
C HIS A 103 5.44 11.63 3.38
N GLY A 104 4.74 12.77 3.47
CA GLY A 104 4.41 13.44 4.73
C GLY A 104 3.16 12.92 5.45
N LEU A 105 2.35 12.06 4.81
CA LEU A 105 1.05 11.61 5.32
C LEU A 105 0.06 12.76 5.61
N GLY A 106 0.17 13.86 4.86
CA GLY A 106 -0.78 14.99 4.92
C GLY A 106 -0.72 15.73 6.25
N ASP A 107 -1.89 15.96 6.87
CA ASP A 107 -2.00 16.57 8.20
C ASP A 107 -1.80 15.56 9.35
N GLY A 108 -1.52 14.29 9.02
CA GLY A 108 -1.35 13.19 9.95
C GLY A 108 -2.65 12.69 10.59
N LYS A 109 -3.80 13.36 10.44
CA LYS A 109 -5.04 13.02 11.16
C LYS A 109 -5.49 11.59 10.85
N SER A 110 -5.58 11.25 9.56
CA SER A 110 -6.01 9.90 9.14
C SER A 110 -5.04 8.82 9.61
N ALA A 111 -3.72 9.09 9.50
CA ALA A 111 -2.69 8.17 9.97
C ALA A 111 -2.75 7.97 11.50
N PHE A 112 -3.00 9.03 12.28
CA PHE A 112 -3.15 8.94 13.73
C PHE A 112 -4.43 8.22 14.16
N GLU A 113 -5.55 8.41 13.46
CA GLU A 113 -6.79 7.65 13.69
C GLU A 113 -6.54 6.15 13.52
N ALA A 114 -5.92 5.75 12.40
CA ALA A 114 -5.57 4.37 12.11
C ALA A 114 -4.51 3.80 13.07
N LEU A 115 -3.48 4.57 13.44
CA LEU A 115 -2.47 4.17 14.42
C LEU A 115 -3.10 3.95 15.80
N SER A 116 -3.99 4.85 16.22
CA SER A 116 -4.69 4.76 17.50
C SER A 116 -5.57 3.51 17.56
N ALA A 117 -6.33 3.24 16.49
CA ALA A 117 -7.16 2.05 16.37
C ALA A 117 -6.32 0.75 16.41
N PHE A 118 -5.20 0.71 15.68
CA PHE A 118 -4.29 -0.43 15.69
C PHE A 118 -3.63 -0.65 17.04
N PHE A 119 -3.16 0.42 17.68
CA PHE A 119 -2.57 0.35 19.01
C PHE A 119 -3.61 -0.12 20.05
N GLY A 120 -4.80 0.48 20.06
CA GLY A 120 -5.92 0.09 20.92
C GLY A 120 -6.29 -1.38 20.78
N THR A 121 -6.41 -1.86 19.54
CA THR A 121 -6.66 -3.29 19.23
C THR A 121 -5.55 -4.18 19.81
N THR A 122 -4.30 -3.76 19.64
CA THR A 122 -3.12 -4.51 20.12
C THR A 122 -3.09 -4.62 21.65
N VAL A 123 -3.25 -3.50 22.37
CA VAL A 123 -3.12 -3.47 23.83
C VAL A 123 -4.32 -4.09 24.55
N THR A 124 -5.49 -4.12 23.91
CA THR A 124 -6.70 -4.77 24.43
C THR A 124 -6.82 -6.22 24.01
N ASN A 125 -5.89 -6.74 23.20
CA ASN A 125 -5.89 -8.10 22.67
C ASN A 125 -7.22 -8.46 21.96
N THR A 126 -7.80 -7.50 21.25
CA THR A 126 -8.99 -7.72 20.42
C THR A 126 -8.59 -8.16 19.01
N ALA A 127 -9.51 -8.78 18.29
CA ALA A 127 -9.23 -9.26 16.95
C ALA A 127 -9.06 -8.09 15.96
N TYR A 128 -7.95 -8.07 15.22
CA TYR A 128 -7.77 -7.14 14.11
C TYR A 128 -8.80 -7.37 13.01
N PRO A 129 -9.27 -6.31 12.31
CA PRO A 129 -10.23 -6.48 11.24
C PRO A 129 -9.67 -7.32 10.08
N GLU A 130 -10.55 -7.99 9.34
CA GLU A 130 -10.22 -8.66 8.09
C GLU A 130 -10.07 -7.63 6.96
N CYS A 131 -9.04 -7.81 6.15
CA CYS A 131 -8.86 -7.14 4.87
C CYS A 131 -8.11 -8.13 3.98
N ASP A 132 -8.78 -9.23 3.63
CA ASP A 132 -8.19 -10.23 2.74
C ASP A 132 -8.84 -10.09 1.37
N TRP A 133 -8.05 -10.03 0.31
CA TRP A 133 -8.56 -9.83 -1.03
C TRP A 133 -8.01 -10.82 -2.04
N THR A 134 -8.78 -11.02 -3.10
CA THR A 134 -8.31 -11.65 -4.35
C THR A 134 -8.72 -10.78 -5.52
N THR A 135 -7.90 -10.77 -6.56
CA THR A 135 -8.15 -9.99 -7.77
C THR A 135 -8.28 -10.88 -9.00
N SER A 136 -9.04 -10.42 -9.98
CA SER A 136 -9.10 -11.02 -11.31
C SER A 136 -9.42 -9.93 -12.33
N VAL A 137 -8.83 -10.02 -13.51
CA VAL A 137 -9.08 -9.07 -14.60
C VAL A 137 -10.16 -9.61 -15.53
N SER A 138 -11.03 -8.75 -16.02
CA SER A 138 -12.07 -9.11 -16.99
C SER A 138 -12.34 -7.96 -17.95
N LYS A 139 -13.14 -8.19 -19.00
CA LYS A 139 -13.58 -7.12 -19.92
C LYS A 139 -14.29 -5.94 -19.24
N LYS A 140 -14.82 -6.13 -18.02
CA LYS A 140 -15.50 -5.08 -17.24
C LYS A 140 -14.55 -4.29 -16.33
N GLY A 141 -13.27 -4.66 -16.28
CA GLY A 141 -12.30 -4.10 -15.35
C GLY A 141 -11.74 -5.13 -14.37
N VAL A 142 -11.05 -4.62 -13.35
CA VAL A 142 -10.47 -5.39 -12.25
C VAL A 142 -11.53 -5.68 -11.19
N LYS A 143 -11.79 -6.96 -10.94
CA LYS A 143 -12.67 -7.42 -9.87
C LYS A 143 -11.86 -7.69 -8.62
N VAL A 144 -12.19 -7.00 -7.53
CA VAL A 144 -11.62 -7.23 -6.20
C VAL A 144 -12.68 -7.88 -5.32
N LYS A 145 -12.41 -9.10 -4.85
CA LYS A 145 -13.26 -9.81 -3.87
C LYS A 145 -12.60 -9.69 -2.52
N ILE A 146 -13.27 -9.04 -1.57
CA ILE A 146 -12.71 -8.71 -0.25
C ILE A 146 -13.50 -9.45 0.85
N LYS A 147 -12.79 -10.02 1.82
CA LYS A 147 -13.33 -10.48 3.10
C LYS A 147 -13.10 -9.40 4.15
N ALA A 148 -14.15 -9.09 4.89
CA ALA A 148 -14.21 -7.98 5.83
C ALA A 148 -14.85 -8.41 7.16
N THR A 149 -14.54 -7.71 8.25
CA THR A 149 -15.22 -7.95 9.53
C THR A 149 -16.55 -7.21 9.54
N LYS A 150 -17.63 -7.99 9.47
CA LYS A 150 -18.97 -7.49 9.17
C LYS A 150 -19.45 -6.44 10.16
N ASP A 151 -19.29 -6.69 11.45
CA ASP A 151 -19.99 -5.94 12.50
C ASP A 151 -19.31 -4.59 12.82
N GLU A 152 -18.06 -4.44 12.38
CA GLU A 152 -17.23 -3.24 12.48
C GLU A 152 -17.25 -2.40 11.20
N LEU A 153 -17.64 -2.97 10.05
CA LEU A 153 -17.56 -2.29 8.75
C LEU A 153 -18.62 -1.19 8.61
N LEU A 154 -18.15 0.05 8.62
CA LEU A 154 -18.95 1.27 8.47
C LEU A 154 -19.17 1.63 6.99
N ASP A 155 -18.15 1.49 6.16
CA ASP A 155 -18.23 1.78 4.73
C ASP A 155 -17.07 1.15 3.94
N VAL A 156 -17.18 1.12 2.61
CA VAL A 156 -16.13 0.77 1.66
C VAL A 156 -15.94 1.92 0.68
N ILE A 157 -14.71 2.40 0.57
CA ILE A 157 -14.35 3.55 -0.27
C ILE A 157 -13.38 3.08 -1.34
N VAL A 158 -13.63 3.45 -2.60
CA VAL A 158 -12.70 3.17 -3.70
C VAL A 158 -11.97 4.46 -4.06
N TRP A 159 -10.66 4.46 -3.89
CA TRP A 159 -9.76 5.53 -4.32
C TRP A 159 -9.10 5.18 -5.63
N HIS A 160 -9.02 6.14 -6.56
CA HIS A 160 -8.32 5.96 -7.82
C HIS A 160 -7.70 7.26 -8.34
N ALA A 161 -6.70 7.11 -9.19
CA ALA A 161 -6.10 8.15 -10.02
C ALA A 161 -5.83 7.56 -11.42
N ASP A 162 -5.92 8.41 -12.44
CA ASP A 162 -5.52 8.09 -13.82
C ASP A 162 -4.25 8.88 -14.16
N SER A 163 -3.36 8.27 -14.95
CA SER A 163 -2.09 8.87 -15.36
C SER A 163 -1.74 8.52 -16.81
N GLN A 164 -0.91 9.35 -17.45
CA GLN A 164 -0.37 9.04 -18.78
C GLN A 164 0.81 8.06 -18.72
N ASP A 165 1.49 8.00 -17.58
CA ASP A 165 2.61 7.09 -17.32
C ASP A 165 2.39 6.34 -15.99
N ARG A 166 3.42 5.67 -15.48
CA ARG A 166 3.32 4.88 -14.23
C ARG A 166 3.70 5.72 -13.01
N ASP A 167 3.95 7.01 -13.18
CA ASP A 167 4.36 7.93 -12.13
C ASP A 167 3.15 8.71 -11.60
N PHE A 168 2.55 8.19 -10.52
CA PHE A 168 1.37 8.81 -9.89
C PHE A 168 1.71 9.94 -8.91
N ARG A 169 2.95 10.46 -8.89
CA ARG A 169 3.35 11.49 -7.92
C ARG A 169 2.60 12.81 -8.08
N ASN A 170 2.28 13.18 -9.32
CA ASN A 170 1.57 14.43 -9.66
C ASN A 170 0.07 14.24 -9.94
N ASP A 171 -0.46 13.01 -9.87
CA ASP A 171 -1.85 12.71 -10.22
C ASP A 171 -2.80 12.83 -9.02
N GLN A 172 -3.97 13.41 -9.25
CA GLN A 172 -4.98 13.61 -8.20
C GLN A 172 -5.75 12.31 -7.93
N TRP A 173 -5.72 11.85 -6.67
CA TRP A 173 -6.55 10.75 -6.20
C TRP A 173 -7.93 11.25 -5.81
N THR A 174 -8.96 10.58 -6.33
CA THR A 174 -10.37 10.84 -6.02
C THR A 174 -11.06 9.57 -5.55
N SER A 175 -12.20 9.71 -4.86
CA SER A 175 -12.91 8.57 -4.29
C SER A 175 -14.41 8.61 -4.53
N ASN A 176 -14.98 7.41 -4.45
CA ASN A 176 -16.42 7.20 -4.39
C ASN A 176 -16.76 6.33 -3.17
N ASP A 177 -17.64 6.86 -2.32
CA ASP A 177 -18.28 6.11 -1.22
C ASP A 177 -19.27 5.12 -1.85
N THR A 178 -19.08 3.82 -1.57
CA THR A 178 -19.92 2.76 -2.14
C THR A 178 -21.18 2.50 -1.30
N ARG A 179 -21.26 3.07 -0.10
CA ARG A 179 -22.28 2.88 0.94
C ARG A 179 -22.43 1.42 1.34
N ILE A 180 -21.35 0.65 1.25
CA ILE A 180 -21.32 -0.75 1.61
C ILE A 180 -20.90 -0.87 3.08
N SER A 181 -21.87 -1.14 3.93
CA SER A 181 -21.66 -1.38 5.36
C SER A 181 -22.15 -2.77 5.77
N GLY A 182 -21.68 -3.29 6.91
CA GLY A 182 -22.27 -4.49 7.51
C GLY A 182 -22.16 -5.76 6.68
N LYS A 183 -21.15 -5.91 5.82
CA LYS A 183 -20.96 -7.07 4.92
C LYS A 183 -19.65 -7.79 5.16
N LYS A 184 -19.70 -9.13 5.21
CA LYS A 184 -18.51 -10.00 5.30
C LYS A 184 -17.79 -10.22 3.96
N LYS A 185 -18.52 -10.14 2.84
CA LYS A 185 -18.00 -10.37 1.49
C LYS A 185 -18.37 -9.21 0.59
N ILE A 186 -17.37 -8.51 0.07
CA ILE A 186 -17.52 -7.35 -0.80
C ILE A 186 -16.98 -7.71 -2.18
N LYS A 187 -17.60 -7.14 -3.22
CA LYS A 187 -17.14 -7.24 -4.61
C LYS A 187 -17.10 -5.83 -5.19
N ILE A 188 -15.90 -5.35 -5.47
CA ILE A 188 -15.66 -4.10 -6.21
C ILE A 188 -15.26 -4.46 -7.64
N THR A 189 -15.72 -3.69 -8.61
CA THR A 189 -15.22 -3.75 -9.99
C THR A 189 -14.77 -2.36 -10.38
N GLU A 190 -13.46 -2.20 -10.52
CA GLU A 190 -12.84 -0.95 -10.97
C GLU A 190 -12.55 -1.03 -12.47
N ALA A 191 -12.94 -0.02 -13.23
CA ALA A 191 -12.73 -0.02 -14.68
C ALA A 191 -11.23 0.06 -15.01
N LEU A 192 -10.81 -0.61 -16.10
CA LEU A 192 -9.49 -0.34 -16.69
C LEU A 192 -9.54 1.02 -17.40
N PRO A 193 -8.43 1.77 -17.43
CA PRO A 193 -8.37 3.04 -18.13
C PRO A 193 -8.50 2.82 -19.65
N GLN A 194 -9.03 3.81 -20.36
CA GLN A 194 -9.13 3.76 -21.83
C GLN A 194 -7.77 3.96 -22.52
N SER A 195 -6.87 4.70 -21.88
CA SER A 195 -5.48 4.95 -22.28
C SER A 195 -4.62 5.21 -21.06
N GLY A 196 -3.29 5.10 -21.18
CA GLY A 196 -2.38 5.31 -20.06
C GLY A 196 -2.54 4.25 -18.97
N TYR A 197 -2.56 4.70 -17.72
CA TYR A 197 -2.56 3.86 -16.53
C TYR A 197 -3.59 4.35 -15.52
N ARG A 198 -4.05 3.44 -14.66
CA ARG A 198 -4.88 3.72 -13.49
C ARG A 198 -4.28 3.06 -12.29
N ALA A 199 -4.22 3.76 -11.17
CA ALA A 199 -3.92 3.19 -9.87
C ALA A 199 -5.16 3.30 -8.99
N PHE A 200 -5.48 2.24 -8.24
CA PHE A 200 -6.62 2.27 -7.32
C PHE A 200 -6.38 1.37 -6.10
N TYR A 201 -7.08 1.64 -5.01
CA TYR A 201 -7.16 0.75 -3.85
C TYR A 201 -8.56 0.85 -3.22
N VAL A 202 -8.86 -0.10 -2.33
CA VAL A 202 -10.13 -0.13 -1.61
C VAL A 202 -9.85 0.04 -0.13
N ASP A 203 -10.41 1.09 0.46
CA ASP A 203 -10.46 1.29 1.90
C ASP A 203 -11.69 0.61 2.49
N LEU A 204 -11.47 -0.10 3.59
CA LEU A 204 -12.52 -0.57 4.48
C LEU A 204 -12.52 0.34 5.70
N LYS A 205 -13.58 1.13 5.84
CA LYS A 205 -13.77 2.00 6.99
C LYS A 205 -14.40 1.18 8.12
N TYR A 206 -13.65 1.01 9.20
CA TYR A 206 -14.05 0.26 10.38
C TYR A 206 -14.29 1.20 11.57
N LYS A 207 -15.07 0.76 12.55
CA LYS A 207 -15.04 1.32 13.90
C LYS A 207 -13.99 0.60 14.75
N ASP A 208 -13.23 1.35 15.55
CA ASP A 208 -12.28 0.80 16.51
C ASP A 208 -12.98 0.32 17.80
N VAL A 209 -12.18 -0.14 18.78
CA VAL A 209 -12.68 -0.62 20.08
C VAL A 209 -13.40 0.45 20.92
N HIS A 210 -13.28 1.73 20.55
CA HIS A 210 -13.95 2.88 21.16
C HIS A 210 -15.08 3.44 20.29
N GLY A 211 -15.34 2.83 19.12
CA GLY A 211 -16.36 3.28 18.16
C GLY A 211 -15.89 4.37 17.19
N ASN A 212 -14.62 4.79 17.22
CA ASN A 212 -14.09 5.81 16.32
C ASN A 212 -13.79 5.20 14.93
N PRO A 213 -14.04 5.94 13.84
CA PRO A 213 -13.75 5.47 12.50
C PRO A 213 -12.24 5.47 12.20
N TYR A 214 -11.78 4.46 11.48
CA TYR A 214 -10.46 4.41 10.85
C TYR A 214 -10.52 3.56 9.57
N THR A 215 -9.50 3.59 8.73
CA THR A 215 -9.45 2.77 7.51
C THR A 215 -8.34 1.73 7.54
N VAL A 216 -8.63 0.58 6.94
CA VAL A 216 -7.67 -0.43 6.53
C VAL A 216 -7.82 -0.63 5.03
N SER A 217 -6.71 -0.62 4.31
CA SER A 217 -6.71 -0.64 2.85
C SER A 217 -6.33 -2.01 2.30
N THR A 218 -6.80 -2.32 1.08
CA THR A 218 -6.08 -3.25 0.21
C THR A 218 -4.75 -2.63 -0.22
N ARG A 219 -3.86 -3.39 -0.88
CA ARG A 219 -2.75 -2.75 -1.61
C ARG A 219 -3.29 -1.87 -2.75
N VAL A 220 -2.47 -0.94 -3.22
CA VAL A 220 -2.67 -0.29 -4.51
C VAL A 220 -2.51 -1.32 -5.64
N PHE A 221 -3.41 -1.26 -6.62
CA PHE A 221 -3.34 -1.98 -7.88
C PHE A 221 -3.10 -0.96 -8.99
N MET A 222 -1.94 -1.02 -9.64
CA MET A 222 -1.68 -0.28 -10.87
C MET A 222 -2.09 -1.13 -12.08
N THR A 223 -2.75 -0.52 -13.05
CA THR A 223 -3.26 -1.19 -14.25
C THR A 223 -2.92 -0.40 -15.49
N ASP A 224 -2.66 -1.10 -16.59
CA ASP A 224 -2.75 -0.53 -17.94
C ASP A 224 -4.16 -0.76 -18.51
N THR A 225 -4.35 -0.60 -19.82
CA THR A 225 -5.64 -0.81 -20.49
C THR A 225 -6.14 -2.27 -20.52
N ARG A 226 -5.35 -3.24 -20.03
CA ARG A 226 -5.59 -4.68 -20.20
C ARG A 226 -5.40 -5.50 -18.93
N THR A 227 -4.47 -5.15 -18.04
CA THR A 227 -4.05 -5.97 -16.91
C THR A 227 -3.70 -5.13 -15.67
N ILE A 228 -3.64 -5.81 -14.52
CA ILE A 228 -2.89 -5.32 -13.36
C ILE A 228 -1.40 -5.56 -13.65
N LEU A 229 -0.56 -4.58 -13.35
CA LEU A 229 0.89 -4.60 -13.50
C LEU A 229 1.61 -5.21 -12.29
#